data_AF-A0A2T4Z655-F1
#
_entry.id   AF-A0A2T4Z655-F1
#
_cell.length_a   1.000
_cell.length_b   1.000
_cell.length_c   1.000
_cell.angle_alpha   90.00
_cell.angle_beta   90.00
_cell.angle_gamma   90.00
#
_symmetry.space_group_name_H-M   'P 1'
#
loop_
_entity.id
_entity.type
_entity.pdbx_description
1 polymer ?
#
loop_
_entity_poly.entity_id
_entity_poly.type
_entity_poly.pdbx_seq_one_letter_code
_entity_poly.pdbx_strand_id
1 'polypeptide(L)'
;MRFVTASSVLCSMLALGQVQAADLGMPRSPVAATVVAEGFSWTALYGGLHAGHGFSNTTISVPGFASFSGVGANGWLIGGKIGADWQVAQRFVIGALIEGDLSRIDTTLGLLGQTAKISADRRWAVRGRAGYLLTPETMVYATAGWSQGHASVSVAGNSLGLTTNGWQVGGGVETRIAGNWFAHAEYVHTFTNALNPIPGLSLRPQVGTARAGVTYRFGLGGSQQAAFAAPRRGNWSGFHIGVQGGYALANTTLSVPGLFSLRGLGAQGLFGGILAGYDHQFAGTSVVLGVEADASLSAAKTSLNTGLFNASLAGDWDVGVRARLGYVLGGSVMPYVSAGYGFTHVKLSSPVFNASDVTHGFQLGGGVETLLTPNLSLRAEYIHSFGTTRDVIAPLRYRVESGRARLGLSWKFGGETAAVVARY
;
A
#
# COMPACT_ATOMS: atom_id res chain seq x y z
N MET A 1 -5.43 -12.47 113.11
CA MET A 1 -6.19 -13.26 112.12
C MET A 1 -5.44 -13.14 110.80
N ARG A 2 -4.67 -14.17 110.40
CA ARG A 2 -4.92 -15.10 109.24
C ARG A 2 -5.16 -14.32 107.93
N PHE A 3 -4.39 -14.43 106.83
CA PHE A 3 -3.69 -15.51 106.09
C PHE A 3 -2.53 -14.85 105.28
N VAL A 4 -1.29 -15.34 105.08
CA VAL A 4 -0.67 -16.56 104.48
C VAL A 4 -1.14 -16.93 103.06
N THR A 5 -0.26 -16.71 102.06
CA THR A 5 0.30 -17.64 101.02
C THR A 5 0.96 -16.77 99.91
N ALA A 6 2.26 -16.78 99.60
CA ALA A 6 3.25 -17.81 99.24
C ALA A 6 3.33 -18.15 97.73
N SER A 7 4.57 -18.38 97.28
CA SER A 7 5.10 -18.81 95.95
C SER A 7 5.47 -17.70 94.95
N SER A 8 6.71 -17.32 94.65
CA SER A 8 8.07 -17.93 94.48
C SER A 8 8.38 -18.48 93.08
N VAL A 9 9.63 -18.20 92.64
CA VAL A 9 10.47 -18.79 91.55
C VAL A 9 10.50 -17.96 90.25
N LEU A 10 11.63 -17.65 89.58
CA LEU A 10 13.08 -17.57 89.85
C LEU A 10 13.76 -17.08 88.54
N CYS A 11 14.90 -16.36 88.64
CA CYS A 11 15.99 -16.24 87.64
C CYS A 11 15.67 -15.68 86.22
N SER A 12 16.51 -14.91 85.52
CA SER A 12 17.94 -14.60 85.67
C SER A 12 18.32 -13.54 84.62
N MET A 13 19.20 -12.61 85.03
CA MET A 13 20.28 -11.92 84.29
C MET A 13 20.15 -11.67 82.77
N LEU A 14 20.31 -10.41 82.36
CA LEU A 14 21.49 -9.92 81.62
C LEU A 14 21.29 -8.43 81.26
N ALA A 15 22.14 -7.57 81.82
CA ALA A 15 22.44 -6.29 81.20
C ALA A 15 23.13 -6.54 79.86
N LEU A 16 22.90 -5.69 78.85
CA LEU A 16 23.91 -5.13 77.93
C LEU A 16 23.23 -4.37 76.78
N GLY A 17 23.62 -3.09 76.64
CA GLY A 17 23.84 -2.42 75.37
C GLY A 17 22.61 -2.10 74.50
N GLN A 18 22.20 -0.82 74.50
CA GLN A 18 21.65 -0.24 73.29
C GLN A 18 22.76 -0.22 72.22
N VAL A 19 22.74 -1.18 71.31
CA VAL A 19 23.52 -1.08 70.08
C VAL A 19 22.73 -0.15 69.15
N GLN A 20 23.17 1.10 69.06
CA GLN A 20 22.93 1.88 67.86
C GLN A 20 23.69 1.18 66.73
N ALA A 21 22.95 0.48 65.87
CA ALA A 21 23.48 0.11 64.57
C ALA A 21 23.69 1.42 63.80
N ALA A 22 24.93 1.92 63.82
CA ALA A 22 25.46 2.72 62.74
C ALA A 22 25.57 1.80 61.51
N ASP A 23 24.42 1.42 60.94
CA ASP A 23 24.39 0.88 59.60
C ASP A 23 24.62 2.07 58.68
N LEU A 24 25.80 2.08 58.08
CA LEU A 24 26.17 3.00 57.02
C LEU A 24 25.09 2.91 55.95
N GLY A 25 24.19 3.89 55.96
CA GLY A 25 23.33 4.19 54.84
C GLY A 25 24.23 4.56 53.67
N MET A 26 24.69 3.56 52.93
CA MET A 26 25.20 3.73 51.59
C MET A 26 24.16 4.60 50.88
N PRO A 27 24.54 5.79 50.40
CA PRO A 27 23.64 6.54 49.55
C PRO A 27 23.27 5.58 48.43
N ARG A 28 21.99 5.19 48.36
CA ARG A 28 21.48 4.59 47.13
C ARG A 28 21.82 5.63 46.08
N SER A 29 22.83 5.35 45.25
CA SER A 29 23.00 6.14 44.05
C SER A 29 21.62 6.13 43.41
N PRO A 30 21.06 7.30 43.04
CA PRO A 30 19.87 7.29 42.23
C PRO A 30 20.19 6.33 41.09
N VAL A 31 19.45 5.23 40.96
CA VAL A 31 19.45 4.47 39.71
C VAL A 31 19.14 5.56 38.71
N ALA A 32 20.14 5.94 37.90
CA ALA A 32 19.98 7.00 36.94
C ALA A 32 18.69 6.65 36.23
N ALA A 33 17.63 7.46 36.45
CA ALA A 33 16.32 7.20 35.90
C ALA A 33 16.60 6.88 34.45
N THR A 34 16.29 5.64 34.02
CA THR A 34 16.67 5.18 32.70
C THR A 34 16.19 6.28 31.78
N VAL A 35 17.11 7.02 31.17
CA VAL A 35 16.74 8.13 30.31
C VAL A 35 16.09 7.43 29.15
N VAL A 36 14.77 7.26 29.24
CA VAL A 36 13.95 6.77 28.15
C VAL A 36 14.17 7.84 27.12
N ALA A 37 14.97 7.49 26.09
CA ALA A 37 15.25 8.40 25.01
C ALA A 37 13.92 8.97 24.54
N GLU A 38 13.80 10.29 24.64
CA GLU A 38 12.63 11.04 24.22
C GLU A 38 12.25 10.59 22.81
N GLY A 39 11.14 9.85 22.73
CA GLY A 39 10.72 9.18 21.52
C GLY A 39 9.79 10.07 20.69
N PHE A 40 10.01 10.07 19.37
CA PHE A 40 9.13 10.72 18.41
C PHE A 40 7.67 10.30 18.63
N SER A 41 6.77 11.27 18.84
CA SER A 41 5.33 11.03 18.96
C SER A 41 4.64 11.22 17.61
N TRP A 42 3.81 10.24 17.23
CA TRP A 42 2.93 10.33 16.07
C TRP A 42 1.71 11.23 16.30
N THR A 43 1.47 11.67 17.54
CA THR A 43 0.36 12.57 17.88
C THR A 43 0.61 13.98 17.32
N ALA A 44 -0.02 14.29 16.19
CA ALA A 44 0.19 15.54 15.47
C ALA A 44 -0.97 15.87 14.54
N LEU A 45 -1.19 17.18 14.33
CA LEU A 45 -1.80 17.64 13.09
C LEU A 45 -0.80 17.47 11.95
N TYR A 46 -1.28 17.11 10.77
CA TYR A 46 -0.45 16.94 9.60
C TYR A 46 -1.12 17.44 8.33
N GLY A 47 -0.30 17.88 7.39
CA GLY A 47 -0.70 18.30 6.06
C GLY A 47 0.25 17.69 5.04
N GLY A 48 -0.26 17.26 3.90
CA GLY A 48 0.56 16.61 2.89
C GLY A 48 0.03 16.80 1.49
N LEU A 49 0.92 16.59 0.53
CA LEU A 49 0.61 16.54 -0.88
C LEU A 49 0.92 15.13 -1.40
N HIS A 50 0.14 14.69 -2.37
CA HIS A 50 0.36 13.42 -3.04
C HIS A 50 0.05 13.53 -4.53
N ALA A 51 0.73 12.69 -5.29
CA ALA A 51 0.45 12.46 -6.70
C ALA A 51 0.36 10.96 -6.94
N GLY A 52 -0.42 10.57 -7.94
CA GLY A 52 -0.69 9.17 -8.17
C GLY A 52 -1.18 8.87 -9.56
N HIS A 53 -1.38 7.58 -9.80
CA HIS A 53 -2.00 7.05 -10.98
C HIS A 53 -3.22 6.23 -10.58
N GLY A 54 -4.34 6.48 -11.25
CA GLY A 54 -5.60 5.81 -11.02
C GLY A 54 -6.01 4.97 -12.21
N PHE A 55 -6.67 3.86 -11.93
CA PHE A 55 -7.44 3.10 -12.90
C PHE A 55 -8.88 3.03 -12.44
N SER A 56 -9.81 3.16 -13.38
CA SER A 56 -11.22 2.94 -13.14
C SER A 56 -11.67 1.71 -13.91
N ASN A 57 -12.61 0.97 -13.36
CA ASN A 57 -13.40 -0.02 -14.07
C ASN A 57 -14.88 0.27 -13.84
N THR A 58 -15.63 0.55 -14.90
CA THR A 58 -17.05 0.92 -14.81
C THR A 58 -17.90 -0.20 -15.37
N THR A 59 -18.86 -0.66 -14.56
CA THR A 59 -19.91 -1.56 -15.06
C THR A 59 -21.11 -0.74 -15.53
N ILE A 60 -21.56 -1.00 -16.75
CA ILE A 60 -22.74 -0.41 -17.39
C ILE A 60 -23.78 -1.51 -17.55
N SER A 61 -24.99 -1.32 -17.02
CA SER A 61 -26.08 -2.29 -17.17
C SER A 61 -27.32 -1.62 -17.74
N VAL A 62 -27.90 -2.22 -18.78
CA VAL A 62 -29.20 -1.88 -19.37
C VAL A 62 -30.12 -3.10 -19.23
N PRO A 63 -31.06 -3.11 -18.27
CA PRO A 63 -31.99 -4.21 -18.06
C PRO A 63 -32.74 -4.58 -19.34
N GLY A 64 -32.73 -5.86 -19.72
CA GLY A 64 -33.44 -6.38 -20.91
C GLY A 64 -32.70 -6.26 -22.24
N PHE A 65 -31.48 -5.70 -22.28
CA PHE A 65 -30.71 -5.55 -23.51
C PHE A 65 -29.27 -6.09 -23.40
N ALA A 66 -28.44 -5.49 -22.52
CA ALA A 66 -27.04 -5.91 -22.33
C ALA A 66 -26.44 -5.39 -21.02
N SER A 67 -25.46 -6.11 -20.48
CA SER A 67 -24.62 -5.66 -19.36
C SER A 67 -23.14 -5.71 -19.72
N PHE A 68 -22.46 -4.58 -19.64
CA PHE A 68 -21.03 -4.43 -19.88
C PHE A 68 -20.31 -4.24 -18.55
N SER A 69 -19.66 -5.29 -18.03
CA SER A 69 -18.71 -5.13 -16.92
C SER A 69 -17.32 -5.04 -17.51
N GLY A 70 -16.63 -3.92 -17.31
CA GLY A 70 -15.29 -3.75 -17.84
C GLY A 70 -14.96 -2.41 -18.47
N VAL A 71 -15.69 -1.29 -18.35
CA VAL A 71 -15.22 -0.05 -19.01
C VAL A 71 -14.04 0.57 -18.26
N GLY A 72 -12.82 0.28 -18.73
CA GLY A 72 -11.57 0.70 -18.10
C GLY A 72 -11.13 2.14 -18.41
N ALA A 73 -10.70 2.88 -17.40
CA ALA A 73 -10.07 4.21 -17.51
C ALA A 73 -8.71 4.21 -16.82
N ASN A 74 -7.81 5.10 -17.22
CA ASN A 74 -6.57 5.36 -16.49
C ASN A 74 -6.18 6.83 -16.57
N GLY A 75 -5.39 7.28 -15.60
CA GLY A 75 -5.00 8.68 -15.54
C GLY A 75 -4.19 9.03 -14.31
N TRP A 76 -3.76 10.28 -14.25
CA TRP A 76 -3.04 10.81 -13.10
C TRP A 76 -3.99 11.53 -12.14
N LEU A 77 -3.54 11.65 -10.89
CA LEU A 77 -4.17 12.47 -9.86
C LEU A 77 -3.11 13.23 -9.07
N ILE A 78 -3.48 14.42 -8.61
CA ILE A 78 -2.71 15.22 -7.66
C ILE A 78 -3.66 15.75 -6.61
N GLY A 79 -3.23 15.75 -5.36
CA GLY A 79 -4.10 16.13 -4.27
C GLY A 79 -3.34 16.50 -3.03
N GLY A 80 -4.12 16.91 -2.04
CA GLY A 80 -3.64 17.22 -0.71
C GLY A 80 -4.49 16.56 0.34
N LYS A 81 -3.90 16.33 1.50
CA LYS A 81 -4.57 15.81 2.69
C LYS A 81 -4.21 16.64 3.91
N ILE A 82 -5.17 16.82 4.79
CA ILE A 82 -4.97 17.34 6.15
C ILE A 82 -5.60 16.37 7.12
N GLY A 83 -5.02 16.23 8.31
CA GLY A 83 -5.56 15.32 9.30
C GLY A 83 -4.95 15.49 10.67
N ALA A 84 -5.45 14.67 11.59
CA ALA A 84 -5.01 14.60 12.97
C ALA A 84 -4.77 13.14 13.34
N ASP A 85 -3.61 12.89 13.95
CA ASP A 85 -3.27 11.59 14.54
C ASP A 85 -3.19 11.67 16.04
N TRP A 86 -3.59 10.57 16.66
CA TRP A 86 -3.41 10.31 18.07
C TRP A 86 -2.79 8.92 18.26
N GLN A 87 -1.60 8.91 18.87
CA GLN A 87 -0.90 7.69 19.24
C GLN A 87 -1.44 7.17 20.59
N VAL A 88 -2.39 6.24 20.52
CA VAL A 88 -3.10 5.68 21.68
C VAL A 88 -2.26 4.71 22.51
N ALA A 89 -1.24 4.11 21.91
CA ALA A 89 -0.29 3.22 22.59
C ALA A 89 1.07 3.28 21.90
N GLN A 90 2.10 2.66 22.50
CA GLN A 90 3.48 2.67 21.99
C GLN A 90 3.61 2.34 20.49
N ARG A 91 2.73 1.50 19.94
CA ARG A 91 2.76 1.09 18.53
C ARG A 91 1.45 1.35 17.77
N PHE A 92 0.43 1.91 18.40
CA PHE A 92 -0.88 2.09 17.76
C PHE A 92 -1.20 3.56 17.60
N VAL A 93 -1.58 3.94 16.37
CA VAL A 93 -1.98 5.28 16.00
C VAL A 93 -3.37 5.20 15.38
N ILE A 94 -4.26 6.10 15.77
CA ILE A 94 -5.53 6.31 15.08
C ILE A 94 -5.58 7.76 14.62
N GLY A 95 -6.31 8.02 13.56
CA GLY A 95 -6.42 9.37 13.04
C GLY A 95 -7.61 9.56 12.13
N ALA A 96 -7.86 10.81 11.80
CA ALA A 96 -8.85 11.20 10.81
C ALA A 96 -8.22 12.17 9.83
N LEU A 97 -8.64 12.08 8.57
CA LEU A 97 -8.12 12.90 7.49
C LEU A 97 -9.22 13.32 6.53
N ILE A 98 -9.03 14.51 5.96
CA ILE A 98 -9.79 15.03 4.85
C ILE A 98 -8.82 15.24 3.69
N GLU A 99 -9.24 14.87 2.49
CA GLU A 99 -8.45 15.06 1.30
C GLU A 99 -9.28 15.61 0.14
N GLY A 100 -8.58 16.27 -0.78
CA GLY A 100 -9.10 16.72 -2.05
C GLY A 100 -8.11 16.36 -3.16
N ASP A 101 -8.65 15.84 -4.26
CA ASP A 101 -7.90 15.43 -5.44
C ASP A 101 -8.44 16.14 -6.68
N LEU A 102 -7.51 16.56 -7.52
CA LEU A 102 -7.76 16.82 -8.93
C LEU A 102 -7.20 15.64 -9.71
N SER A 103 -7.99 15.12 -10.63
CA SER A 103 -7.61 13.98 -11.45
C SER A 103 -7.95 14.22 -12.90
N ARG A 104 -7.29 13.48 -13.78
CA ARG A 104 -7.71 13.35 -15.18
C ARG A 104 -7.66 11.90 -15.57
N ILE A 105 -8.70 11.17 -15.17
CA ILE A 105 -8.88 9.77 -15.48
C ILE A 105 -9.93 9.68 -16.59
N ASP A 106 -9.47 9.37 -17.81
CA ASP A 106 -10.26 9.48 -19.04
C ASP A 106 -10.48 8.10 -19.70
N THR A 107 -11.68 7.89 -20.25
CA THR A 107 -12.01 6.80 -21.18
C THR A 107 -12.73 7.36 -22.40
N THR A 108 -12.47 6.78 -23.58
CA THR A 108 -13.10 7.14 -24.85
C THR A 108 -13.66 5.90 -25.55
N LEU A 109 -14.96 5.90 -25.89
CA LEU A 109 -15.58 4.90 -26.75
C LEU A 109 -15.89 5.53 -28.12
N GLY A 110 -15.47 4.87 -29.20
CA GLY A 110 -15.72 5.32 -30.57
C GLY A 110 -16.49 4.27 -31.37
N LEU A 111 -17.63 4.67 -31.95
CA LEU A 111 -18.46 3.82 -32.81
C LEU A 111 -18.99 4.63 -34.00
N LEU A 112 -18.77 4.15 -35.24
CA LEU A 112 -19.30 4.76 -36.47
C LEU A 112 -19.02 6.27 -36.61
N GLY A 113 -17.80 6.71 -36.26
CA GLY A 113 -17.38 8.12 -36.32
C GLY A 113 -17.85 9.00 -35.15
N GLN A 114 -18.72 8.49 -34.28
CA GLN A 114 -19.15 9.17 -33.06
C GLN A 114 -18.26 8.81 -31.88
N THR A 115 -17.86 9.81 -31.09
CA THR A 115 -17.01 9.63 -29.90
C THR A 115 -17.79 9.97 -28.62
N ALA A 116 -17.76 9.07 -27.66
CA ALA A 116 -18.21 9.28 -26.28
C ALA A 116 -16.99 9.28 -25.34
N LYS A 117 -16.90 10.25 -24.43
CA LYS A 117 -15.81 10.37 -23.45
C LYS A 117 -16.37 10.41 -22.04
N ILE A 118 -15.72 9.74 -21.10
CA ILE A 118 -15.98 9.83 -19.66
C ILE A 118 -14.69 10.30 -18.99
N SER A 119 -14.78 11.33 -18.16
CA SER A 119 -13.66 11.96 -17.46
C SER A 119 -13.97 12.14 -15.98
N ALA A 120 -13.05 11.78 -15.09
CA ALA A 120 -13.16 12.08 -13.66
C ALA A 120 -12.18 13.20 -13.28
N ASP A 121 -12.73 14.31 -12.76
CA ASP A 121 -12.01 15.59 -12.71
C ASP A 121 -11.61 16.02 -11.29
N ARG A 122 -12.51 15.80 -10.33
CA ARG A 122 -12.30 16.23 -8.93
C ARG A 122 -12.93 15.24 -7.96
N ARG A 123 -12.31 15.08 -6.80
CA ARG A 123 -12.79 14.21 -5.73
C ARG A 123 -12.44 14.81 -4.37
N TRP A 124 -13.30 14.60 -3.39
CA TRP A 124 -12.98 14.87 -1.99
C TRP A 124 -13.42 13.69 -1.13
N ALA A 125 -12.80 13.59 0.03
CA ALA A 125 -12.93 12.40 0.85
C ALA A 125 -12.69 12.69 2.34
N VAL A 126 -13.40 11.96 3.19
CA VAL A 126 -13.18 11.93 4.64
C VAL A 126 -12.90 10.49 5.03
N ARG A 127 -11.78 10.24 5.71
CA ARG A 127 -11.39 8.90 6.15
C ARG A 127 -10.93 8.88 7.60
N GLY A 128 -11.22 7.78 8.26
CA GLY A 128 -10.48 7.34 9.43
C GLY A 128 -9.25 6.54 9.00
N ARG A 129 -8.19 6.59 9.82
CA ARG A 129 -7.01 5.75 9.67
C ARG A 129 -6.66 5.04 10.97
N ALA A 130 -6.22 3.80 10.85
CA ALA A 130 -5.67 3.01 11.94
C ALA A 130 -4.30 2.48 11.51
N GLY A 131 -3.29 2.76 12.33
CA GLY A 131 -1.90 2.51 12.01
C GLY A 131 -1.18 1.74 13.11
N TYR A 132 -0.17 0.98 12.68
CA TYR A 132 0.74 0.23 13.51
C TYR A 132 2.19 0.63 13.22
N LEU A 133 2.94 0.96 14.27
CA LEU A 133 4.34 1.38 14.17
C LEU A 133 5.27 0.16 14.08
N LEU A 134 5.89 0.02 12.92
CA LEU A 134 6.94 -0.98 12.68
C LEU A 134 8.27 -0.52 13.23
N THR A 135 8.56 0.77 13.10
CA THR A 135 9.66 1.48 13.74
C THR A 135 9.11 2.76 14.38
N PRO A 136 9.84 3.43 15.29
CA PRO A 136 9.40 4.73 15.81
C PRO A 136 9.12 5.76 14.69
N GLU A 137 9.70 5.57 13.51
CA GLU A 137 9.64 6.48 12.37
C GLU A 137 8.79 5.96 11.21
N THR A 138 8.27 4.73 11.27
CA THR A 138 7.56 4.07 10.18
C THR A 138 6.27 3.43 10.66
N MET A 139 5.17 3.83 10.02
CA MET A 139 3.83 3.33 10.27
C MET A 139 3.27 2.64 9.03
N VAL A 140 2.74 1.43 9.22
CA VAL A 140 1.79 0.84 8.26
C VAL A 140 0.39 1.19 8.72
N TYR A 141 -0.51 1.51 7.79
CA TYR A 141 -1.86 1.91 8.15
C TYR A 141 -2.89 1.45 7.14
N ALA A 142 -4.11 1.28 7.62
CA ALA A 142 -5.30 1.12 6.81
C ALA A 142 -6.18 2.36 6.95
N THR A 143 -6.89 2.71 5.88
CA THR A 143 -7.83 3.83 5.85
C THR A 143 -9.19 3.34 5.37
N ALA A 144 -10.25 3.91 5.91
CA ALA A 144 -11.61 3.67 5.44
C ALA A 144 -12.45 4.93 5.60
N GLY A 145 -13.36 5.16 4.67
CA GLY A 145 -14.27 6.28 4.79
C GLY A 145 -15.09 6.53 3.54
N TRP A 146 -15.62 7.72 3.43
CA TRP A 146 -16.54 8.11 2.38
C TRP A 146 -15.87 9.11 1.43
N SER A 147 -16.27 9.06 0.17
CA SER A 147 -15.77 9.94 -0.88
C SER A 147 -16.89 10.39 -1.80
N GLN A 148 -16.72 11.58 -2.36
CA GLN A 148 -17.57 12.11 -3.42
C GLN A 148 -16.69 12.66 -4.53
N GLY A 149 -17.02 12.30 -5.76
CA GLY A 149 -16.34 12.75 -6.96
C GLY A 149 -17.29 13.43 -7.93
N HIS A 150 -16.69 14.05 -8.94
CA HIS A 150 -17.37 14.56 -10.10
C HIS A 150 -16.78 13.91 -11.35
N ALA A 151 -17.66 13.38 -12.19
CA ALA A 151 -17.33 12.86 -13.50
C ALA A 151 -18.13 13.60 -14.57
N SER A 152 -17.53 13.84 -15.73
CA SER A 152 -18.20 14.37 -16.90
C SER A 152 -18.33 13.28 -17.96
N VAL A 153 -19.50 13.19 -18.57
CA VAL A 153 -19.79 12.31 -19.72
C VAL A 153 -20.07 13.21 -20.92
N SER A 154 -19.32 13.05 -22.00
CA SER A 154 -19.59 13.76 -23.24
C SER A 154 -19.89 12.81 -24.39
N VAL A 155 -20.92 13.14 -25.18
CA VAL A 155 -21.37 12.37 -26.35
C VAL A 155 -21.68 13.35 -27.46
N ALA A 156 -21.04 13.18 -28.62
CA ALA A 156 -21.31 13.99 -29.82
C ALA A 156 -21.30 15.52 -29.54
N GLY A 157 -20.36 15.99 -28.72
CA GLY A 157 -20.19 17.41 -28.38
C GLY A 157 -21.05 17.93 -27.22
N ASN A 158 -22.01 17.16 -26.70
CA ASN A 158 -22.80 17.51 -25.52
C ASN A 158 -22.17 16.92 -24.25
N SER A 159 -22.17 17.64 -23.14
CA SER A 159 -21.56 17.19 -21.87
C SER A 159 -22.55 17.20 -20.70
N LEU A 160 -22.55 16.14 -19.90
CA LEU A 160 -23.32 15.99 -18.67
C LEU A 160 -22.37 15.80 -17.48
N GLY A 161 -22.56 16.58 -16.41
CA GLY A 161 -21.88 16.38 -15.14
C GLY A 161 -22.62 15.38 -14.26
N LEU A 162 -21.89 14.46 -13.63
CA LEU A 162 -22.39 13.44 -12.73
C LEU A 162 -21.61 13.50 -11.42
N THR A 163 -22.34 13.51 -10.30
CA THR A 163 -21.75 13.38 -8.98
C THR A 163 -21.71 11.91 -8.58
N THR A 164 -20.51 11.41 -8.28
CA THR A 164 -20.28 10.06 -7.79
C THR A 164 -20.12 10.11 -6.27
N ASN A 165 -20.63 9.12 -5.54
CA ASN A 165 -20.35 8.98 -4.10
C ASN A 165 -20.19 7.52 -3.72
N GLY A 166 -19.47 7.25 -2.63
CA GLY A 166 -19.16 5.88 -2.27
C GLY A 166 -18.18 5.73 -1.12
N TRP A 167 -18.01 4.49 -0.68
CA TRP A 167 -17.04 4.12 0.34
C TRP A 167 -15.69 3.81 -0.29
N GLN A 168 -14.61 4.16 0.40
CA GLN A 168 -13.26 3.85 -0.02
C GLN A 168 -12.50 3.18 1.13
N VAL A 169 -11.62 2.25 0.76
CA VAL A 169 -10.71 1.58 1.68
C VAL A 169 -9.31 1.66 1.10
N GLY A 170 -8.33 1.85 1.96
CA GLY A 170 -6.95 1.99 1.54
C GLY A 170 -5.98 1.38 2.52
N GLY A 171 -4.76 1.16 2.05
CA GLY A 171 -3.65 0.69 2.84
C GLY A 171 -2.38 1.40 2.39
N GLY A 172 -1.54 1.76 3.34
CA GLY A 172 -0.33 2.51 3.05
C GLY A 172 0.76 2.35 4.09
N VAL A 173 1.93 2.89 3.73
CA VAL A 173 3.11 3.00 4.59
C VAL A 173 3.49 4.47 4.64
N GLU A 174 3.80 4.97 5.82
CA GLU A 174 4.31 6.32 6.07
C GLU A 174 5.63 6.21 6.83
N THR A 175 6.68 6.87 6.36
CA THR A 175 8.01 6.81 6.96
C THR A 175 8.64 8.19 7.06
N ARG A 176 9.32 8.47 8.16
CA ARG A 176 10.10 9.70 8.35
C ARG A 176 11.24 9.75 7.33
N ILE A 177 11.45 10.92 6.72
CA ILE A 177 12.61 11.18 5.86
C ILE A 177 13.58 12.12 6.57
N ALA A 178 13.09 13.30 6.98
CA ALA A 178 13.92 14.33 7.59
C ALA A 178 13.07 15.25 8.48
N GLY A 179 13.47 15.43 9.74
CA GLY A 179 12.76 16.33 10.66
C GLY A 179 11.28 15.98 10.77
N ASN A 180 10.38 16.90 10.42
CA ASN A 180 8.94 16.68 10.48
C ASN A 180 8.34 16.23 9.14
N TRP A 181 9.18 15.89 8.16
CA TRP A 181 8.80 15.41 6.84
C TRP A 181 8.76 13.88 6.77
N PHE A 182 7.65 13.38 6.25
CA PHE A 182 7.34 11.96 6.07
C PHE A 182 7.03 11.69 4.60
N ALA A 183 7.58 10.61 4.06
CA ALA A 183 7.10 10.03 2.80
C ALA A 183 5.94 9.11 3.10
N HIS A 184 4.98 9.02 2.19
CA HIS A 184 3.98 7.98 2.22
C HIS A 184 3.74 7.38 0.85
N ALA A 185 3.35 6.11 0.84
CA ALA A 185 2.79 5.43 -0.29
C ALA A 185 1.46 4.80 0.16
N GLU A 186 0.42 4.92 -0.66
CA GLU A 186 -0.91 4.40 -0.33
C GLU A 186 -1.60 3.89 -1.59
N TYR A 187 -2.32 2.79 -1.44
CA TYR A 187 -3.27 2.32 -2.43
C TYR A 187 -4.67 2.47 -1.86
N VAL A 188 -5.56 3.10 -2.61
CA VAL A 188 -6.96 3.33 -2.23
C VAL A 188 -7.87 2.75 -3.29
N HIS A 189 -8.84 1.96 -2.86
CA HIS A 189 -9.90 1.44 -3.69
C HIS A 189 -11.21 2.14 -3.32
N THR A 190 -11.87 2.76 -4.30
CA THR A 190 -13.13 3.48 -4.13
C THR A 190 -14.27 2.69 -4.79
N PHE A 191 -15.22 2.28 -3.96
CA PHE A 191 -16.47 1.65 -4.36
C PHE A 191 -17.55 2.72 -4.50
N THR A 192 -17.90 3.04 -5.74
CA THR A 192 -18.95 4.03 -6.00
C THR A 192 -20.32 3.35 -6.02
N ASN A 193 -21.34 4.07 -5.54
CA ASN A 193 -22.73 3.69 -5.68
C ASN A 193 -23.17 3.68 -7.16
N ALA A 194 -24.25 2.96 -7.43
CA ALA A 194 -24.87 2.96 -8.74
C ALA A 194 -25.43 4.35 -9.07
N LEU A 195 -25.07 4.89 -10.22
CA LEU A 195 -25.64 6.08 -10.80
C LEU A 195 -26.67 5.67 -11.86
N ASN A 196 -27.84 6.30 -11.82
CA ASN A 196 -28.89 6.10 -12.82
C ASN A 196 -29.14 7.41 -13.57
N PRO A 197 -28.25 7.80 -14.51
CA PRO A 197 -28.35 9.10 -15.18
C PRO A 197 -29.60 9.22 -16.07
N ILE A 198 -30.16 8.09 -16.54
CA ILE A 198 -31.44 8.00 -17.23
C ILE A 198 -32.18 6.72 -16.81
N PRO A 199 -33.52 6.67 -16.92
CA PRO A 199 -34.30 5.46 -16.64
C PRO A 199 -33.79 4.26 -17.46
N GLY A 200 -33.51 3.14 -16.79
CA GLY A 200 -33.02 1.91 -17.44
C GLY A 200 -31.52 1.83 -17.69
N LEU A 201 -30.71 2.82 -17.27
CA LEU A 201 -29.24 2.77 -17.35
C LEU A 201 -28.62 2.86 -15.95
N SER A 202 -27.90 1.83 -15.52
CA SER A 202 -27.14 1.83 -14.26
C SER A 202 -25.63 1.82 -14.54
N LEU A 203 -24.90 2.77 -13.94
CA LEU A 203 -23.44 2.87 -13.98
C LEU A 203 -22.86 2.63 -12.60
N ARG A 204 -21.88 1.73 -12.46
CA ARG A 204 -21.16 1.47 -11.21
C ARG A 204 -19.65 1.63 -11.41
N PRO A 205 -19.08 2.82 -11.19
CA PRO A 205 -17.64 3.05 -11.27
C PRO A 205 -16.91 2.46 -10.05
N GLN A 206 -15.82 1.75 -10.29
CA GLN A 206 -14.85 1.37 -9.26
C GLN A 206 -13.50 1.97 -9.61
N VAL A 207 -12.84 2.65 -8.68
CA VAL A 207 -11.58 3.35 -8.95
C VAL A 207 -10.51 2.88 -7.97
N GLY A 208 -9.43 2.31 -8.49
CA GLY A 208 -8.22 2.03 -7.72
C GLY A 208 -7.15 3.08 -8.00
N THR A 209 -6.65 3.74 -6.97
CA THR A 209 -5.61 4.77 -7.07
C THR A 209 -4.40 4.38 -6.26
N ALA A 210 -3.24 4.32 -6.92
CA ALA A 210 -1.96 4.23 -6.25
C ALA A 210 -1.34 5.63 -6.17
N ARG A 211 -0.90 6.03 -4.99
CA ARG A 211 -0.37 7.37 -4.74
C ARG A 211 0.86 7.32 -3.86
N ALA A 212 1.73 8.30 -4.08
CA ALA A 212 2.86 8.57 -3.23
C ALA A 212 2.93 10.07 -2.96
N GLY A 213 3.52 10.45 -1.85
CA GLY A 213 3.59 11.85 -1.50
C GLY A 213 4.38 12.13 -0.24
N VAL A 214 4.33 13.39 0.16
CA VAL A 214 5.06 13.90 1.32
C VAL A 214 4.06 14.50 2.30
N THR A 215 4.29 14.29 3.59
CA THR A 215 3.47 14.77 4.69
C THR A 215 4.34 15.48 5.70
N TYR A 216 3.96 16.70 6.05
CA TYR A 216 4.56 17.45 7.14
C TYR A 216 3.71 17.29 8.39
N ARG A 217 4.34 16.91 9.51
CA ARG A 217 3.69 16.76 10.81
C ARG A 217 4.02 17.96 11.68
N PHE A 218 3.03 18.75 12.07
CA PHE A 218 3.25 19.99 12.81
C PHE A 218 3.63 19.75 14.28
N GLY A 219 3.33 18.56 14.80
CA GLY A 219 3.57 18.21 16.22
C GLY A 219 2.61 18.98 17.14
N LEU A 220 2.04 18.31 18.13
CA LEU A 220 1.13 18.95 19.10
C LEU A 220 1.71 19.05 20.51
N GLY A 221 3.02 18.90 20.67
CA GLY A 221 3.67 18.94 22.00
C GLY A 221 3.20 17.82 22.94
N GLY A 222 2.67 16.72 22.41
CA GLY A 222 2.23 15.57 23.20
C GLY A 222 3.39 14.88 23.92
N SER A 223 3.11 14.29 25.09
CA SER A 223 4.08 13.53 25.88
C SER A 223 4.82 12.52 24.99
N GLN A 224 6.14 12.69 24.88
CA GLN A 224 7.01 11.79 24.13
C GLN A 224 6.86 10.38 24.68
N GLN A 225 6.39 9.44 23.85
CA GLN A 225 6.22 8.05 24.25
C GLN A 225 7.54 7.31 24.12
N ALA A 226 7.77 6.35 25.00
CA ALA A 226 9.01 5.57 25.03
C ALA A 226 9.34 4.98 23.65
N ALA A 227 10.52 5.32 23.13
CA ALA A 227 11.01 4.75 21.89
C ALA A 227 11.12 3.22 22.01
N PHE A 228 10.67 2.49 21.00
CA PHE A 228 10.83 1.04 20.92
C PHE A 228 11.96 0.69 19.93
N ALA A 229 12.68 -0.39 20.22
CA ALA A 229 13.76 -0.85 19.35
C ALA A 229 13.19 -1.37 18.02
N ALA A 230 13.67 -0.79 16.91
CA ALA A 230 13.39 -1.27 15.56
C ALA A 230 14.51 -2.19 15.08
N PRO A 231 14.20 -3.23 14.30
CA PRO A 231 15.22 -4.07 13.69
C PRO A 231 16.04 -3.24 12.69
N ARG A 232 17.36 -3.24 12.85
CA ARG A 232 18.31 -2.57 11.96
C ARG A 232 19.22 -3.60 11.31
N ARG A 233 19.65 -3.33 10.09
CA ARG A 233 20.68 -4.12 9.41
C ARG A 233 21.83 -3.19 9.04
N GLY A 234 23.07 -3.62 9.36
CA GLY A 234 24.27 -2.85 9.03
C GLY A 234 24.55 -2.79 7.52
N ASN A 235 24.09 -3.80 6.77
CA ASN A 235 24.25 -3.88 5.32
C ASN A 235 23.01 -4.54 4.69
N TRP A 236 22.42 -3.92 3.67
CA TRP A 236 21.28 -4.43 2.91
C TRP A 236 21.67 -5.43 1.81
N SER A 237 22.97 -5.62 1.58
CA SER A 237 23.47 -6.57 0.58
C SER A 237 23.08 -8.01 0.88
N GLY A 238 22.78 -8.77 -0.16
CA GLY A 238 22.51 -10.19 -0.09
C GLY A 238 21.32 -10.63 -0.93
N PHE A 239 21.12 -11.94 -0.98
CA PHE A 239 19.98 -12.54 -1.64
C PHE A 239 18.71 -12.34 -0.81
N HIS A 240 17.57 -12.23 -1.49
CA HIS A 240 16.26 -12.26 -0.85
C HIS A 240 15.29 -13.14 -1.62
N ILE A 241 14.38 -13.76 -0.90
CA ILE A 241 13.25 -14.51 -1.44
C ILE A 241 12.00 -14.13 -0.67
N GLY A 242 10.86 -14.04 -1.34
CA GLY A 242 9.64 -13.59 -0.70
C GLY A 242 8.39 -14.13 -1.36
N VAL A 243 7.29 -13.93 -0.64
CA VAL A 243 5.93 -14.13 -1.13
C VAL A 243 5.26 -12.77 -1.25
N GLN A 244 4.39 -12.64 -2.25
CA GLN A 244 3.67 -11.40 -2.52
C GLN A 244 2.21 -11.70 -2.82
N GLY A 245 1.34 -10.77 -2.46
CA GLY A 245 -0.07 -10.82 -2.77
C GLY A 245 -0.61 -9.42 -2.97
N GLY A 246 -1.62 -9.28 -3.81
CA GLY A 246 -2.09 -7.96 -4.16
C GLY A 246 -3.37 -7.94 -4.97
N TYR A 247 -3.70 -6.74 -5.41
CA TYR A 247 -4.83 -6.49 -6.27
C TYR A 247 -4.33 -5.92 -7.60
N ALA A 248 -4.70 -6.56 -8.70
CA ALA A 248 -4.36 -6.17 -10.05
C ALA A 248 -5.56 -5.53 -10.73
N LEU A 249 -5.29 -4.46 -11.47
CA LEU A 249 -6.21 -3.77 -12.36
C LEU A 249 -5.56 -3.73 -13.75
N ALA A 250 -6.23 -4.23 -14.78
CA ALA A 250 -5.76 -4.18 -16.16
C ALA A 250 -6.81 -3.49 -17.01
N ASN A 251 -6.37 -2.71 -18.00
CA ASN A 251 -7.23 -2.06 -18.96
C ASN A 251 -6.78 -2.43 -20.38
N THR A 252 -7.69 -3.02 -21.15
CA THR A 252 -7.44 -3.46 -22.52
C THR A 252 -8.12 -2.52 -23.51
N THR A 253 -7.40 -2.16 -24.58
CA THR A 253 -7.95 -1.45 -25.74
C THR A 253 -8.04 -2.41 -26.90
N LEU A 254 -9.22 -2.52 -27.53
CA LEU A 254 -9.46 -3.23 -28.79
C LEU A 254 -9.83 -2.21 -29.88
N SER A 255 -9.23 -2.29 -31.06
CA SER A 255 -9.62 -1.43 -32.18
C SER A 255 -9.54 -2.14 -33.54
N VAL A 256 -10.48 -1.78 -34.41
CA VAL A 256 -10.43 -2.04 -35.86
C VAL A 256 -10.41 -0.68 -36.55
N PRO A 257 -9.31 -0.31 -37.24
CA PRO A 257 -9.24 0.94 -37.98
C PRO A 257 -10.44 1.12 -38.91
N GLY A 258 -11.14 2.25 -38.80
CA GLY A 258 -12.27 2.61 -39.65
C GLY A 258 -13.64 2.01 -39.28
N LEU A 259 -13.72 1.11 -38.29
CA LEU A 259 -14.98 0.48 -37.88
C LEU A 259 -15.36 0.79 -36.42
N PHE A 260 -14.48 0.45 -35.47
CA PHE A 260 -14.71 0.71 -34.04
C PHE A 260 -13.39 0.82 -33.24
N SER A 261 -13.44 1.55 -32.13
CA SER A 261 -12.36 1.55 -31.13
C SER A 261 -12.96 1.49 -29.72
N LEU A 262 -12.72 0.37 -29.05
CA LEU A 262 -13.13 0.06 -27.69
C LEU A 262 -11.92 0.19 -26.77
N ARG A 263 -11.69 1.40 -26.23
CA ARG A 263 -10.73 1.63 -25.15
C ARG A 263 -11.46 1.51 -23.82
N GLY A 264 -11.02 0.60 -22.97
CA GLY A 264 -11.66 0.38 -21.69
C GLY A 264 -12.23 -1.02 -21.52
N LEU A 265 -11.41 -2.06 -21.47
CA LEU A 265 -11.79 -3.40 -21.01
C LEU A 265 -11.01 -3.74 -19.75
N GLY A 266 -11.61 -3.47 -18.60
CA GLY A 266 -11.11 -3.53 -17.26
C GLY A 266 -11.17 -4.94 -16.70
N ALA A 267 -10.02 -5.52 -16.36
CA ALA A 267 -9.91 -6.73 -15.54
C ALA A 267 -9.40 -6.38 -14.15
N GLN A 268 -9.98 -7.05 -13.16
CA GLN A 268 -9.58 -6.86 -11.78
C GLN A 268 -9.58 -8.19 -11.05
N GLY A 269 -8.64 -8.34 -10.11
CA GLY A 269 -8.58 -9.57 -9.32
C GLY A 269 -7.42 -9.58 -8.34
N LEU A 270 -7.51 -10.54 -7.43
CA LEU A 270 -6.43 -10.86 -6.52
C LEU A 270 -5.36 -11.64 -7.28
N PHE A 271 -4.11 -11.41 -6.90
CA PHE A 271 -2.98 -12.23 -7.34
C PHE A 271 -2.10 -12.59 -6.16
N GLY A 272 -1.40 -13.70 -6.30
CA GLY A 272 -0.42 -14.19 -5.34
C GLY A 272 0.80 -14.72 -6.09
N GLY A 273 1.98 -14.57 -5.52
CA GLY A 273 3.21 -14.95 -6.19
C GLY A 273 4.42 -15.04 -5.28
N ILE A 274 5.54 -15.32 -5.91
CA ILE A 274 6.85 -15.34 -5.28
C ILE A 274 7.76 -14.33 -5.97
N LEU A 275 8.76 -13.88 -5.23
CA LEU A 275 9.83 -13.03 -5.75
C LEU A 275 11.17 -13.54 -5.23
N ALA A 276 12.23 -13.34 -6.00
CA ALA A 276 13.60 -13.59 -5.58
C ALA A 276 14.53 -12.57 -6.21
N GLY A 277 15.59 -12.18 -5.51
CA GLY A 277 16.52 -11.20 -6.02
C GLY A 277 17.80 -11.11 -5.23
N TYR A 278 18.63 -10.16 -5.64
CA TYR A 278 19.87 -9.82 -4.97
C TYR A 278 20.00 -8.31 -4.87
N ASP A 279 20.32 -7.83 -3.68
CA ASP A 279 20.63 -6.44 -3.42
C ASP A 279 22.13 -6.25 -3.14
N HIS A 280 22.65 -5.12 -3.57
CA HIS A 280 24.00 -4.65 -3.28
C HIS A 280 23.95 -3.23 -2.76
N GLN A 281 24.38 -3.03 -1.51
CA GLN A 281 24.55 -1.72 -0.91
C GLN A 281 25.97 -1.24 -1.15
N PHE A 282 26.14 -0.04 -1.72
CA PHE A 282 27.47 0.52 -1.94
C PHE A 282 28.10 0.93 -0.61
N ALA A 283 29.35 0.51 -0.40
CA ALA A 283 30.08 0.76 0.83
C ALA A 283 30.13 2.26 1.18
N GLY A 284 29.87 2.58 2.45
CA GLY A 284 29.85 3.97 2.94
C GLY A 284 28.65 4.80 2.46
N THR A 285 27.67 4.19 1.77
CA THR A 285 26.47 4.88 1.32
C THR A 285 25.20 4.18 1.79
N SER A 286 24.10 4.92 1.79
CA SER A 286 22.75 4.37 1.96
C SER A 286 22.13 3.88 0.64
N VAL A 287 22.87 3.87 -0.47
CA VAL A 287 22.32 3.52 -1.78
C VAL A 287 22.41 2.01 -2.00
N VAL A 288 21.29 1.42 -2.43
CA VAL A 288 21.17 0.00 -2.74
C VAL A 288 20.74 -0.15 -4.19
N LEU A 289 21.47 -0.98 -4.94
CA LEU A 289 21.07 -1.43 -6.27
C LEU A 289 20.74 -2.91 -6.19
N GLY A 290 19.65 -3.34 -6.82
CA GLY A 290 19.27 -4.74 -6.83
C GLY A 290 18.65 -5.18 -8.13
N VAL A 291 18.60 -6.51 -8.32
CA VAL A 291 17.84 -7.17 -9.38
C VAL A 291 16.86 -8.14 -8.75
N GLU A 292 15.65 -8.20 -9.28
CA GLU A 292 14.58 -9.04 -8.78
C GLU A 292 13.82 -9.69 -9.93
N ALA A 293 13.53 -10.97 -9.79
CA ALA A 293 12.58 -11.69 -10.61
C ALA A 293 11.34 -12.03 -9.76
N ASP A 294 10.18 -11.98 -10.37
CA ASP A 294 8.93 -12.39 -9.73
C ASP A 294 8.05 -13.19 -10.67
N ALA A 295 7.25 -14.07 -10.08
CA ALA A 295 6.24 -14.85 -10.76
C ALA A 295 4.96 -14.82 -9.91
N SER A 296 3.84 -14.49 -10.54
CA SER A 296 2.53 -14.52 -9.88
C SER A 296 1.48 -15.27 -10.68
N LEU A 297 0.54 -15.84 -9.94
CA LEU A 297 -0.70 -16.39 -10.42
C LEU A 297 -1.81 -15.38 -10.10
N SER A 298 -2.72 -15.19 -11.05
CA SER A 298 -3.80 -14.22 -10.93
C SER A 298 -5.15 -14.90 -11.08
N ALA A 299 -6.11 -14.48 -10.26
CA ALA A 299 -7.51 -14.83 -10.41
C ALA A 299 -8.31 -13.72 -11.12
N ALA A 300 -7.63 -12.80 -11.81
CA ALA A 300 -8.27 -11.68 -12.49
C ALA A 300 -9.05 -12.17 -13.72
N LYS A 301 -10.36 -11.91 -13.70
CA LYS A 301 -11.30 -12.27 -14.77
C LYS A 301 -12.25 -11.12 -15.06
N THR A 302 -12.55 -10.92 -16.35
CA THR A 302 -13.61 -10.03 -16.85
C THR A 302 -14.55 -10.81 -17.75
N SER A 303 -15.85 -10.52 -17.68
CA SER A 303 -16.86 -11.15 -18.54
C SER A 303 -17.74 -10.08 -19.19
N LEU A 304 -17.99 -10.25 -20.49
CA LEU A 304 -18.89 -9.46 -21.32
C LEU A 304 -20.09 -10.34 -21.68
N ASN A 305 -21.29 -9.94 -21.26
CA ASN A 305 -22.53 -10.66 -21.58
C ASN A 305 -23.51 -9.69 -22.25
N THR A 306 -23.67 -9.84 -23.55
CA THR A 306 -24.75 -9.19 -24.32
C THR A 306 -25.75 -10.27 -24.72
N GLY A 307 -27.03 -9.97 -24.87
CA GLY A 307 -28.06 -10.97 -25.23
C GLY A 307 -27.80 -11.74 -26.55
N LEU A 308 -26.77 -11.36 -27.31
CA LEU A 308 -26.34 -11.98 -28.57
C LEU A 308 -24.91 -12.58 -28.50
N PHE A 309 -24.08 -12.23 -27.50
CA PHE A 309 -22.67 -12.64 -27.41
C PHE A 309 -22.16 -12.74 -25.95
N ASN A 310 -21.42 -13.81 -25.63
CA ASN A 310 -20.80 -14.04 -24.31
C ASN A 310 -19.27 -14.24 -24.43
N ALA A 311 -18.45 -13.29 -23.95
CA ALA A 311 -16.99 -13.38 -24.01
C ALA A 311 -16.34 -13.16 -22.64
N SER A 312 -15.21 -13.80 -22.37
CA SER A 312 -14.45 -13.63 -21.12
C SER A 312 -12.95 -13.48 -21.36
N LEU A 313 -12.32 -12.64 -20.54
CA LEU A 313 -10.89 -12.37 -20.52
C LEU A 313 -10.33 -12.76 -19.15
N ALA A 314 -9.29 -13.59 -19.11
CA ALA A 314 -8.63 -14.00 -17.87
C ALA A 314 -7.10 -13.92 -18.02
N GLY A 315 -6.43 -13.46 -16.96
CA GLY A 315 -4.97 -13.52 -16.85
C GLY A 315 -4.59 -14.59 -15.84
N ASP A 316 -3.83 -15.61 -16.26
CA ASP A 316 -3.54 -16.78 -15.41
C ASP A 316 -2.23 -16.63 -14.65
N TRP A 317 -1.16 -16.23 -15.35
CA TRP A 317 0.18 -16.08 -14.79
C TRP A 317 0.93 -14.89 -15.39
N ASP A 318 1.82 -14.33 -14.60
CA ASP A 318 2.75 -13.29 -15.02
C ASP A 318 4.15 -13.54 -14.43
N VAL A 319 5.17 -13.18 -15.20
CA VAL A 319 6.58 -13.28 -14.80
C VAL A 319 7.29 -11.99 -15.19
N GLY A 320 8.15 -11.47 -14.33
CA GLY A 320 8.89 -10.24 -14.58
C GLY A 320 10.31 -10.29 -14.04
N VAL A 321 11.18 -9.50 -14.65
CA VAL A 321 12.52 -9.20 -14.13
C VAL A 321 12.67 -7.68 -14.08
N ARG A 322 13.08 -7.15 -12.93
CA ARG A 322 13.25 -5.71 -12.68
C ARG A 322 14.57 -5.43 -11.97
N ALA A 323 15.21 -4.34 -12.37
CA ALA A 323 16.23 -3.68 -11.57
C ALA A 323 15.55 -2.74 -10.58
N ARG A 324 16.14 -2.55 -9.40
CA ARG A 324 15.65 -1.62 -8.38
C ARG A 324 16.79 -0.76 -7.82
N LEU A 325 16.47 0.49 -7.54
CA LEU A 325 17.37 1.47 -6.94
C LEU A 325 16.69 2.04 -5.69
N GLY A 326 17.29 1.83 -4.53
CA GLY A 326 16.75 2.23 -3.23
C GLY A 326 17.71 3.05 -2.38
N TYR A 327 17.15 3.75 -1.40
CA TYR A 327 17.90 4.53 -0.42
C TYR A 327 17.51 4.12 1.01
N VAL A 328 18.48 3.70 1.82
CA VAL A 328 18.27 3.18 3.17
C VAL A 328 18.19 4.32 4.19
N LEU A 329 17.03 4.41 4.86
CA LEU A 329 16.72 5.35 5.94
C LEU A 329 16.75 4.60 7.28
N GLY A 330 17.54 5.10 8.23
CA GLY A 330 17.61 4.57 9.60
C GLY A 330 18.01 3.09 9.70
N GLY A 331 18.66 2.54 8.67
CA GLY A 331 19.08 1.13 8.59
C GLY A 331 17.95 0.10 8.47
N SER A 332 16.69 0.55 8.42
CA SER A 332 15.51 -0.31 8.59
C SER A 332 14.48 -0.14 7.49
N VAL A 333 14.52 0.96 6.74
CA VAL A 333 13.55 1.29 5.69
C VAL A 333 14.28 1.64 4.41
N MET A 334 13.76 1.20 3.28
CA MET A 334 14.30 1.46 1.95
C MET A 334 13.16 1.80 1.00
N PRO A 335 12.82 3.08 0.79
CA PRO A 335 12.14 3.51 -0.43
C PRO A 335 12.98 3.15 -1.66
N TYR A 336 12.33 2.71 -2.73
CA TYR A 336 12.98 2.37 -3.99
C TYR A 336 12.08 2.60 -5.19
N VAL A 337 12.73 2.76 -6.34
CA VAL A 337 12.11 2.71 -7.67
C VAL A 337 12.59 1.45 -8.39
N SER A 338 11.74 0.88 -9.23
CA SER A 338 12.05 -0.32 -10.01
C SER A 338 11.68 -0.14 -11.47
N ALA A 339 12.45 -0.75 -12.37
CA ALA A 339 12.19 -0.74 -13.80
C ALA A 339 12.62 -2.06 -14.42
N GLY A 340 11.88 -2.55 -15.40
CA GLY A 340 12.20 -3.83 -16.03
C GLY A 340 11.23 -4.25 -17.11
N TYR A 341 11.16 -5.55 -17.33
CA TYR A 341 10.35 -6.15 -18.39
C TYR A 341 9.58 -7.36 -17.85
N GLY A 342 8.35 -7.54 -18.31
CA GLY A 342 7.52 -8.65 -17.88
C GLY A 342 6.69 -9.26 -19.00
N PHE A 343 6.26 -10.47 -18.74
CA PHE A 343 5.44 -11.32 -19.58
C PHE A 343 4.16 -11.68 -18.82
N THR A 344 3.03 -11.68 -19.50
CA THR A 344 1.74 -12.00 -18.92
C THR A 344 0.95 -12.83 -19.91
N HIS A 345 0.46 -13.97 -19.44
CA HIS A 345 -0.38 -14.84 -20.24
C HIS A 345 -1.84 -14.44 -20.11
N VAL A 346 -2.48 -14.23 -21.26
CA VAL A 346 -3.85 -13.75 -21.36
C VAL A 346 -4.66 -14.74 -22.19
N LYS A 347 -5.81 -15.17 -21.65
CA LYS A 347 -6.79 -15.99 -22.35
C LYS A 347 -8.01 -15.16 -22.71
N LEU A 348 -8.40 -15.24 -23.97
CA LEU A 348 -9.64 -14.67 -24.50
C LEU A 348 -10.53 -15.81 -25.00
N SER A 349 -11.72 -15.92 -24.40
CA SER A 349 -12.69 -16.95 -24.75
C SER A 349 -14.01 -16.31 -25.19
N SER A 350 -14.56 -16.79 -26.30
CA SER A 350 -15.89 -16.45 -26.81
C SER A 350 -16.58 -17.73 -27.34
N PRO A 351 -17.87 -17.71 -27.67
CA PRO A 351 -18.58 -18.90 -28.13
C PRO A 351 -18.14 -19.33 -29.53
N VAL A 352 -17.43 -18.45 -30.26
CA VAL A 352 -17.05 -18.63 -31.67
C VAL A 352 -15.53 -18.76 -31.83
N PHE A 353 -14.73 -18.31 -30.87
CA PHE A 353 -13.27 -18.47 -30.89
C PHE A 353 -12.67 -18.55 -29.48
N ASN A 354 -11.59 -19.31 -29.35
CA ASN A 354 -10.72 -19.34 -28.18
C ASN A 354 -9.30 -18.98 -28.60
N ALA A 355 -8.69 -18.00 -27.93
CA ALA A 355 -7.34 -17.56 -28.20
C ALA A 355 -6.57 -17.34 -26.89
N SER A 356 -5.29 -17.70 -26.88
CA SER A 356 -4.37 -17.44 -25.78
C SER A 356 -3.13 -16.77 -26.34
N ASP A 357 -2.65 -15.72 -25.68
CA ASP A 357 -1.43 -15.03 -26.09
C ASP A 357 -0.58 -14.66 -24.87
N VAL A 358 0.73 -14.51 -25.09
CA VAL A 358 1.66 -14.02 -24.08
C VAL A 358 2.02 -12.59 -24.45
N THR A 359 1.43 -11.65 -23.72
CA THR A 359 1.77 -10.24 -23.84
C THR A 359 3.06 -9.94 -23.07
N HIS A 360 3.85 -8.99 -23.55
CA HIS A 360 5.03 -8.48 -22.84
C HIS A 360 5.07 -6.95 -22.85
N GLY A 361 5.78 -6.38 -21.89
CA GLY A 361 5.86 -4.94 -21.75
C GLY A 361 6.90 -4.46 -20.76
N PHE A 362 7.25 -3.18 -20.89
CA PHE A 362 8.09 -2.48 -19.94
C PHE A 362 7.31 -2.23 -18.64
N GLN A 363 7.95 -2.41 -17.50
CA GLN A 363 7.37 -2.22 -16.19
C GLN A 363 8.14 -1.14 -15.43
N LEU A 364 7.42 -0.26 -14.76
CA LEU A 364 7.98 0.74 -13.86
C LEU A 364 7.23 0.68 -12.53
N GLY A 365 7.98 0.60 -11.43
CA GLY A 365 7.44 0.46 -10.09
C GLY A 365 8.08 1.41 -9.09
N GLY A 366 7.38 1.59 -7.98
CA GLY A 366 7.85 2.34 -6.83
C GLY A 366 7.33 1.67 -5.57
N GLY A 367 8.16 1.59 -4.54
CA GLY A 367 7.81 0.91 -3.32
C GLY A 367 8.62 1.35 -2.11
N VAL A 368 8.22 0.84 -0.96
CA VAL A 368 8.92 0.97 0.31
C VAL A 368 9.06 -0.43 0.90
N GLU A 369 10.28 -0.76 1.31
CA GLU A 369 10.60 -1.99 2.04
C GLU A 369 11.08 -1.65 3.45
N THR A 370 10.63 -2.37 4.47
CA THR A 370 11.00 -2.14 5.87
C THR A 370 11.23 -3.43 6.62
N LEU A 371 12.24 -3.47 7.49
CA LEU A 371 12.59 -4.66 8.28
C LEU A 371 11.59 -4.87 9.42
N LEU A 372 11.01 -6.06 9.48
CA LEU A 372 10.26 -6.60 10.62
C LEU A 372 11.19 -7.31 11.61
N THR A 373 12.23 -7.96 11.11
CA THR A 373 13.37 -8.52 11.84
C THR A 373 14.64 -8.28 11.02
N PRO A 374 15.87 -8.57 11.52
CA PRO A 374 17.09 -8.42 10.72
C PRO A 374 17.10 -9.21 9.39
N ASN A 375 16.27 -10.26 9.31
CA ASN A 375 16.16 -11.14 8.15
C ASN A 375 14.79 -11.11 7.47
N LEU A 376 13.75 -10.54 8.08
CA LEU A 376 12.41 -10.48 7.48
C LEU A 376 12.05 -9.02 7.19
N SER A 377 11.65 -8.72 5.97
CA SER A 377 11.14 -7.42 5.55
C SER A 377 9.69 -7.48 5.09
N LEU A 378 8.96 -6.40 5.35
CA LEU A 378 7.67 -6.09 4.75
C LEU A 378 7.89 -5.12 3.59
N ARG A 379 7.21 -5.35 2.49
CA ARG A 379 7.25 -4.53 1.29
C ARG A 379 5.86 -4.08 0.90
N ALA A 380 5.74 -2.83 0.49
CA ALA A 380 4.62 -2.31 -0.30
C ALA A 380 5.15 -1.77 -1.63
N GLU A 381 4.55 -2.17 -2.74
CA GLU A 381 4.98 -1.76 -4.09
C GLU A 381 3.78 -1.56 -5.01
N TYR A 382 3.91 -0.59 -5.89
CA TYR A 382 3.01 -0.41 -7.02
C TYR A 382 3.80 -0.49 -8.32
N ILE A 383 3.32 -1.31 -9.26
CA ILE A 383 3.95 -1.54 -10.57
C ILE A 383 2.95 -1.18 -11.66
N HIS A 384 3.39 -0.32 -12.57
CA HIS A 384 2.71 -0.01 -13.82
C HIS A 384 3.40 -0.75 -14.97
N SER A 385 2.63 -1.51 -15.74
CA SER A 385 3.11 -2.22 -16.93
C SER A 385 2.56 -1.54 -18.17
N PHE A 386 3.45 -1.04 -19.01
CA PHE A 386 3.13 -0.42 -20.28
C PHE A 386 2.98 -1.50 -21.35
N GLY A 387 1.76 -1.66 -21.87
CA GLY A 387 1.48 -2.59 -22.95
C GLY A 387 2.01 -2.12 -24.31
N THR A 388 2.44 -3.07 -25.13
CA THR A 388 2.77 -2.83 -26.53
C THR A 388 1.56 -3.19 -27.41
N THR A 389 1.28 -2.42 -28.46
CA THR A 389 0.18 -2.73 -29.40
C THR A 389 0.55 -3.98 -30.22
N ARG A 390 -0.36 -4.94 -30.33
CA ARG A 390 -0.21 -6.18 -31.12
C ARG A 390 -1.46 -6.44 -31.97
N ASP A 391 -1.30 -7.13 -33.09
CA ASP A 391 -2.41 -7.57 -33.95
C ASP A 391 -2.91 -8.94 -33.48
N VAL A 392 -4.23 -9.12 -33.32
CA VAL A 392 -4.85 -10.43 -32.99
C VAL A 392 -5.06 -11.24 -34.27
N ILE A 393 -5.77 -10.65 -35.23
CA ILE A 393 -6.00 -11.11 -36.61
C ILE A 393 -6.20 -9.83 -37.41
N ALA A 394 -5.48 -9.60 -38.51
CA ALA A 394 -5.66 -8.37 -39.28
C ALA A 394 -7.14 -8.17 -39.68
N PRO A 395 -7.76 -6.99 -39.44
CA PRO A 395 -7.20 -5.72 -38.95
C PRO A 395 -7.40 -5.42 -37.45
N LEU A 396 -7.72 -6.41 -36.60
CA LEU A 396 -7.95 -6.28 -35.16
C LEU A 396 -6.65 -6.07 -34.36
N ARG A 397 -6.56 -4.95 -33.64
CA ARG A 397 -5.44 -4.59 -32.75
C ARG A 397 -5.84 -4.62 -31.28
N TYR A 398 -4.90 -5.00 -30.41
CA TYR A 398 -5.06 -4.97 -28.97
C TYR A 398 -3.85 -4.34 -28.25
N ARG A 399 -4.08 -3.64 -27.12
CA ARG A 399 -3.05 -3.13 -26.20
C ARG A 399 -3.55 -3.30 -24.76
N VAL A 400 -2.71 -3.85 -23.88
CA VAL A 400 -3.04 -4.10 -22.46
C VAL A 400 -2.15 -3.24 -21.57
N GLU A 401 -2.72 -2.26 -20.86
CA GLU A 401 -2.03 -1.54 -19.79
C GLU A 401 -2.47 -2.12 -18.44
N SER A 402 -1.55 -2.31 -17.49
CA SER A 402 -1.92 -2.84 -16.17
C SER A 402 -1.23 -2.12 -15.03
N GLY A 403 -1.95 -1.99 -13.92
CA GLY A 403 -1.43 -1.53 -12.64
C GLY A 403 -1.64 -2.57 -11.57
N ARG A 404 -0.60 -2.82 -10.77
CA ARG A 404 -0.61 -3.82 -9.71
C ARG A 404 -0.13 -3.18 -8.41
N ALA A 405 -0.97 -3.24 -7.38
CA ALA A 405 -0.55 -2.90 -6.02
C ALA A 405 -0.33 -4.21 -5.26
N ARG A 406 0.82 -4.34 -4.60
CA ARG A 406 1.20 -5.55 -3.85
C ARG A 406 1.79 -5.24 -2.50
N LEU A 407 1.52 -6.16 -1.58
CA LEU A 407 2.23 -6.31 -0.32
C LEU A 407 3.02 -7.61 -0.37
N GLY A 408 4.20 -7.63 0.21
CA GLY A 408 5.04 -8.82 0.24
C GLY A 408 5.84 -8.94 1.52
N LEU A 409 6.16 -10.17 1.87
CA LEU A 409 7.13 -10.51 2.91
C LEU A 409 8.34 -11.12 2.24
N SER A 410 9.51 -10.59 2.54
CA SER A 410 10.77 -11.07 1.98
C SER A 410 11.73 -11.47 3.08
N TRP A 411 12.30 -12.66 2.96
CA TRP A 411 13.41 -13.11 3.76
C TRP A 411 14.73 -12.68 3.10
N LYS A 412 15.58 -11.96 3.83
CA LYS A 412 16.90 -11.49 3.43
C LYS A 412 18.00 -12.35 4.03
N PHE A 413 18.86 -12.85 3.15
CA PHE A 413 20.07 -13.60 3.47
C PHE A 413 21.28 -12.65 3.56
N GLY A 414 22.20 -12.94 4.49
CA GLY A 414 23.34 -12.07 4.83
C GLY A 414 23.01 -11.03 5.91
N GLY A 415 23.89 -10.06 6.15
CA GLY A 415 23.59 -8.88 6.97
C GLY A 415 24.47 -8.63 8.19
N GLU A 416 25.20 -9.62 8.68
CA GLU A 416 26.25 -9.46 9.69
C GLU A 416 27.44 -10.34 9.30
N THR A 417 28.64 -9.88 9.64
CA THR A 417 29.93 -10.57 9.45
C THR A 417 29.73 -12.06 9.66
N ALA A 418 30.03 -12.86 8.62
CA ALA A 418 30.22 -14.29 8.79
C ALA A 418 31.02 -14.48 10.08
N ALA A 419 30.41 -15.11 11.09
CA ALA A 419 31.14 -15.55 12.25
C ALA A 419 32.36 -16.28 11.70
N VAL A 420 33.54 -15.73 11.95
CA VAL A 420 34.80 -16.41 11.68
C VAL A 420 34.68 -17.69 12.47
N VAL A 421 34.38 -18.79 11.77
CA VAL A 421 34.52 -20.13 12.32
C VAL A 421 36.00 -20.23 12.63
N ALA A 422 36.35 -19.95 13.88
CA ALA A 422 37.65 -20.27 14.40
C ALA A 422 37.80 -21.78 14.20
N ARG A 423 38.59 -22.16 13.19
CA ARG A 423 39.14 -23.50 13.11
C ARG A 423 40.13 -23.57 14.26
N TYR A 424 39.71 -24.18 15.37
CA TYR A 424 40.61 -24.66 16.39
C TYR A 424 41.37 -25.87 15.85
#